data_AF-E0UDU2-F1
#
_entry.id   AF-E0UDU2-F1
#
_cell.length_a   1.000
_cell.length_b   1.000
_cell.length_c   1.000
_cell.angle_alpha   90.00
_cell.angle_beta   90.00
_cell.angle_gamma   90.00
#
_symmetry.space_group_name_H-M   'P 1'
#
loop_
_entity.id
_entity.type
_entity.pdbx_description
1 polymer ?
#
loop_
_entity_poly.entity_id
_entity_poly.type
_entity_poly.pdbx_seq_one_letter_code
_entity_poly.pdbx_strand_id
1 'polypeptide(L)'
;MLFQRLSLIIASLSLSATVGTFLPLKAQNLEPFSRIIANSPTPVTYMTPRNNNQIAVQIKEGEFTFRGTLRRTSGNMFIAEDRQVRVMYDRGTSRLVVINKKTGTELYNYIFSMADEGSL
;
A
#
# COMPACT_ATOMS: atom_id res chain seq x y z
N MET A 1 -31.93 -42.95 -70.80
CA MET A 1 -32.21 -41.84 -69.85
C MET A 1 -32.97 -42.42 -68.67
N LEU A 2 -32.33 -42.62 -67.51
CA LEU A 2 -33.00 -42.65 -66.21
C LEU A 2 -31.94 -42.77 -65.10
N PHE A 3 -31.82 -41.74 -64.26
CA PHE A 3 -31.69 -41.72 -62.77
C PHE A 3 -30.70 -42.71 -62.07
N GLN A 4 -30.15 -42.50 -60.87
CA GLN A 4 -30.35 -41.52 -59.80
C GLN A 4 -29.17 -41.66 -58.79
N ARG A 5 -28.59 -40.52 -58.44
CA ARG A 5 -28.22 -40.04 -57.09
C ARG A 5 -27.40 -40.93 -56.14
N LEU A 6 -26.13 -40.52 -56.04
CA LEU A 6 -25.19 -40.70 -54.95
C LEU A 6 -25.83 -40.29 -53.60
N SER A 7 -25.96 -41.23 -52.65
CA SER A 7 -26.39 -40.95 -51.27
C SER A 7 -25.26 -40.26 -50.50
N LEU A 8 -25.44 -38.98 -50.17
CA LEU A 8 -24.65 -38.30 -49.15
C LEU A 8 -25.21 -38.62 -47.77
N ILE A 9 -24.40 -39.26 -46.93
CA ILE A 9 -24.67 -39.43 -45.50
C ILE A 9 -24.31 -38.12 -44.80
N ILE A 10 -25.33 -37.40 -44.31
CA ILE A 10 -25.14 -36.18 -43.51
C ILE A 10 -24.83 -36.61 -42.08
N ALA A 11 -23.59 -36.41 -41.64
CA ALA A 11 -23.19 -36.60 -40.25
C ALA A 11 -23.65 -35.39 -39.43
N SER A 12 -24.58 -35.62 -38.50
CA SER A 12 -25.03 -34.65 -37.51
C SER A 12 -24.03 -34.60 -36.34
N LEU A 13 -23.36 -33.46 -36.14
CA LEU A 13 -22.54 -33.21 -34.95
C LEU A 13 -23.29 -32.23 -34.04
N SER A 14 -23.65 -32.71 -32.85
CA SER A 14 -24.42 -31.99 -31.84
C SER A 14 -23.59 -30.91 -31.15
N LEU A 15 -24.20 -29.74 -30.97
CA LEU A 15 -23.63 -28.59 -30.27
C LEU A 15 -23.79 -28.79 -28.76
N SER A 16 -22.70 -29.05 -28.03
CA SER A 16 -22.73 -29.10 -26.57
C SER A 16 -22.59 -27.68 -26.01
N ALA A 17 -23.69 -27.10 -25.53
CA ALA A 17 -23.67 -25.87 -24.75
C ALA A 17 -23.18 -26.19 -23.33
N THR A 18 -22.00 -25.72 -22.96
CA THR A 18 -21.53 -25.73 -21.58
C THR A 18 -22.20 -24.60 -20.81
N VAL A 19 -23.12 -24.96 -19.90
CA VAL A 19 -23.68 -24.01 -18.94
C VAL A 19 -22.63 -23.78 -17.85
N GLY A 20 -21.91 -22.65 -17.93
CA GLY A 20 -21.06 -22.18 -16.84
C GLY A 20 -21.93 -21.76 -15.66
N THR A 21 -21.88 -22.50 -14.56
CA THR A 21 -22.49 -22.10 -13.29
C THR A 21 -21.65 -21.00 -12.67
N PHE A 22 -22.09 -19.75 -12.82
CA PHE A 22 -21.57 -18.64 -12.03
C PHE A 22 -22.01 -18.84 -10.58
N LEU A 23 -21.07 -19.20 -9.71
CA LEU A 23 -21.31 -19.07 -8.27
C LEU A 23 -21.41 -17.57 -7.93
N PRO A 24 -22.41 -17.13 -7.15
CA PRO A 24 -22.38 -15.77 -6.62
C PRO A 24 -21.20 -15.69 -5.65
N LEU A 25 -20.13 -15.00 -6.07
CA LEU A 25 -19.12 -14.50 -5.15
C LEU A 25 -19.85 -13.57 -4.19
N LYS A 26 -20.11 -14.04 -2.96
CA LYS A 26 -20.51 -13.16 -1.88
C LYS A 26 -19.38 -12.17 -1.69
N ALA A 27 -19.57 -10.95 -2.19
CA ALA A 27 -18.69 -9.83 -1.88
C ALA A 27 -18.57 -9.80 -0.36
N GLN A 28 -17.37 -10.06 0.15
CA GLN A 28 -17.09 -9.85 1.55
C GLN A 28 -17.36 -8.37 1.77
N ASN A 29 -18.38 -8.09 2.59
CA ASN A 29 -18.63 -6.77 3.09
C ASN A 29 -17.37 -6.42 3.88
N LEU A 30 -16.42 -5.73 3.25
CA LEU A 30 -15.33 -5.09 3.95
C LEU A 30 -16.03 -4.02 4.77
N GLU A 31 -16.40 -4.39 6.00
CA GLU A 31 -16.78 -3.42 7.02
C GLU A 31 -15.77 -2.28 6.91
N PRO A 32 -16.21 -1.03 6.68
CA PRO A 32 -15.29 0.08 6.61
C PRO A 32 -14.53 0.07 7.93
N PHE A 33 -13.24 -0.26 7.88
CA PHE A 33 -12.38 -0.28 9.05
C PHE A 33 -12.39 1.14 9.59
N SER A 34 -13.29 1.38 10.54
CA SER A 34 -13.60 2.70 11.02
C SER A 34 -12.41 3.14 11.84
N ARG A 35 -11.64 4.06 11.22
CA ARG A 35 -10.65 4.95 11.81
C ARG A 35 -10.70 4.97 13.33
N ILE A 36 -9.79 4.25 13.95
CA ILE A 36 -9.17 4.76 15.16
C ILE A 36 -8.03 5.66 14.66
N ILE A 37 -8.37 6.88 14.21
CA ILE A 37 -7.44 7.98 14.40
C ILE A 37 -7.59 8.24 15.90
N ALA A 38 -6.83 7.49 16.69
CA ALA A 38 -6.66 7.81 18.08
C ALA A 38 -6.25 9.29 18.12
N ASN A 39 -6.84 10.05 19.05
CA ASN A 39 -6.34 11.35 19.45
C ASN A 39 -4.94 11.17 20.06
N SER A 40 -3.98 10.78 19.23
CA SER A 40 -2.60 10.53 19.55
C SER A 40 -1.92 11.89 19.58
N PRO A 41 -1.32 12.31 20.71
CA PRO A 41 -0.56 13.56 20.75
C PRO A 41 0.43 13.56 19.58
N THR A 42 0.40 14.60 18.73
CA THR A 42 1.22 14.63 17.51
C THR A 42 2.68 14.31 17.87
N PRO A 43 3.29 13.28 17.26
CA PRO A 43 4.65 12.88 17.61
C PRO A 43 5.60 14.06 17.51
N VAL A 44 6.48 14.22 18.49
CA VAL A 44 7.56 15.19 18.41
C VAL A 44 8.64 14.61 17.51
N THR A 45 8.85 15.24 16.36
CA THR A 45 9.76 14.77 15.32
C THR A 45 10.87 15.77 15.06
N TYR A 46 12.10 15.26 15.02
CA TYR A 46 13.28 16.00 14.60
C TYR A 46 13.91 15.27 13.42
N MET A 47 14.17 16.01 12.34
CA MET A 47 14.92 15.50 11.20
C MET A 47 16.06 16.43 10.84
N THR A 48 17.21 15.85 10.51
CA THR A 48 18.38 16.60 10.06
C THR A 48 18.92 15.93 8.79
N PRO A 49 18.85 16.61 7.64
CA PRO A 49 19.53 16.14 6.43
C PRO A 49 21.02 15.94 6.70
N ARG A 50 21.56 14.76 6.35
CA ARG A 50 22.99 14.45 6.46
C ARG A 50 23.71 14.57 5.12
N ASN A 51 23.05 14.12 4.06
CA ASN A 51 23.45 14.28 2.66
C ASN A 51 22.22 14.05 1.77
N ASN A 52 22.41 14.06 0.45
CA ASN A 52 21.32 13.90 -0.53
C ASN A 52 20.53 12.58 -0.38
N ASN A 53 21.14 11.56 0.23
CA ASN A 53 20.57 10.22 0.34
C ASN A 53 20.30 9.77 1.78
N GLN A 54 20.54 10.64 2.78
CA GLN A 54 20.43 10.29 4.19
C GLN A 54 19.85 11.43 5.05
N ILE A 55 18.91 11.07 5.91
CA ILE A 55 18.27 11.98 6.87
C ILE A 55 18.33 11.32 8.24
N ALA A 56 18.93 11.98 9.23
CA ALA A 56 18.82 11.52 10.61
C ALA A 56 17.43 11.89 11.15
N VAL A 57 16.78 10.95 11.86
CA VAL A 57 15.42 11.14 12.38
C VAL A 57 15.34 10.71 13.84
N GLN A 58 14.55 11.45 14.61
CA GLN A 58 14.09 11.10 15.93
C GLN A 58 12.59 11.38 16.03
N ILE A 59 11.81 10.43 16.51
CA ILE A 59 10.35 10.54 16.72
C ILE A 59 10.05 10.10 18.14
N LYS A 60 9.27 10.88 18.89
CA LYS A 60 8.86 10.55 20.26
C LYS A 60 7.37 10.83 20.47
N GLU A 61 6.68 9.86 21.05
CA GLU A 61 5.29 10.00 21.49
C GLU A 61 4.99 9.08 22.68
N GLY A 62 4.70 9.63 23.85
CA GLY A 62 4.57 8.83 25.07
C GLY A 62 5.78 7.92 25.29
N GLU A 63 5.54 6.61 25.37
CA GLU A 63 6.57 5.56 25.49
C GLU A 63 7.17 5.14 24.15
N PHE A 64 6.57 5.53 23.02
CA PHE A 64 7.11 5.25 21.70
C PHE A 64 8.31 6.16 21.41
N THR A 65 9.43 5.56 21.03
CA THR A 65 10.62 6.27 20.56
C THR A 65 11.22 5.58 19.36
N PHE A 66 11.54 6.35 18.33
CA PHE A 66 12.32 5.89 17.18
C PHE A 66 13.50 6.82 16.95
N ARG A 67 14.68 6.26 16.71
CA ARG A 67 15.87 7.02 16.32
C ARG A 67 16.64 6.24 15.25
N GLY A 68 16.93 6.89 14.13
CA GLY A 68 17.58 6.21 13.02
C GLY A 68 18.09 7.14 11.93
N THR A 69 18.60 6.54 10.85
CA THR A 69 18.98 7.25 9.62
C THR A 69 18.13 6.71 8.49
N LEU A 70 17.22 7.55 7.99
CA LEU A 70 16.45 7.27 6.79
C LEU A 70 17.38 7.28 5.58
N ARG A 71 17.36 6.22 4.78
CA ARG A 71 18.14 6.07 3.55
C ARG A 71 17.22 6.20 2.36
N ARG A 72 17.65 6.96 1.35
CA ARG A 72 16.91 7.11 0.10
C ARG A 72 16.80 5.78 -0.62
N THR A 73 15.59 5.40 -1.04
CA THR A 73 15.33 4.17 -1.79
C THR A 73 15.05 4.46 -3.25
N SER A 74 14.15 5.40 -3.55
CA SER A 74 13.84 5.84 -4.91
C SER A 74 13.16 7.21 -4.87
N GLY A 75 13.40 8.06 -5.87
CA GLY A 75 12.72 9.36 -6.00
C GLY A 75 12.84 10.20 -4.72
N ASN A 76 11.72 10.56 -4.11
CA ASN A 76 11.72 11.33 -2.86
C ASN A 76 11.57 10.47 -1.61
N MET A 77 11.58 9.14 -1.75
CA MET A 77 11.34 8.20 -0.65
C MET A 77 12.60 7.88 0.13
N PHE A 78 12.50 8.01 1.45
CA PHE A 78 13.51 7.62 2.42
C PHE A 78 12.91 6.66 3.43
N ILE A 79 13.65 5.62 3.80
CA ILE A 79 13.19 4.57 4.71
C ILE A 79 14.25 4.27 5.75
N ALA A 80 13.83 4.08 7.00
CA ALA A 80 14.60 3.41 8.04
C ALA A 80 13.72 2.36 8.72
N GLU A 81 14.36 1.32 9.23
CA GLU A 81 13.66 0.24 9.92
C GLU A 81 14.45 -0.20 11.14
N ASP A 82 13.73 -0.64 12.16
CA ASP A 82 14.29 -1.44 13.26
C ASP A 82 13.57 -2.80 13.36
N ARG A 83 13.59 -3.42 14.54
CA ARG A 83 12.94 -4.72 14.80
C ARG A 83 11.41 -4.62 14.88
N GLN A 84 10.85 -3.45 15.16
CA GLN A 84 9.43 -3.24 15.44
C GLN A 84 8.74 -2.40 14.36
N VAL A 85 9.41 -1.37 13.85
CA VAL A 85 8.79 -0.39 12.96
C VAL A 85 9.59 -0.09 11.70
N ARG A 86 8.88 0.34 10.67
CA ARG A 86 9.39 0.95 9.44
C ARG A 86 8.94 2.40 9.45
N VAL A 87 9.89 3.33 9.31
CA VAL A 87 9.63 4.75 9.12
C VAL A 87 9.90 5.10 7.67
N MET A 88 8.91 5.71 7.03
CA MET A 88 8.95 6.15 5.64
C MET A 88 8.74 7.65 5.61
N TYR A 89 9.55 8.34 4.81
CA TYR A 89 9.43 9.77 4.59
C TYR A 89 9.48 10.06 3.09
N ASP A 90 8.44 10.69 2.58
CA ASP A 90 8.42 11.25 1.23
C ASP A 90 8.78 12.73 1.31
N ARG A 91 9.99 13.06 0.85
CA ARG A 91 10.47 14.44 0.83
C ARG A 91 9.67 15.34 -0.10
N GLY A 92 9.01 14.81 -1.12
CA GLY A 92 8.25 15.59 -2.11
C GLY A 92 6.90 16.06 -1.58
N THR A 93 6.29 15.26 -0.70
CA THR A 93 4.99 15.58 -0.07
C THR A 93 5.11 15.92 1.41
N SER A 94 6.34 15.92 1.95
CA SER A 94 6.63 16.05 3.38
C SER A 94 5.89 15.02 4.25
N ARG A 95 5.48 13.88 3.68
CA ARG A 95 4.67 12.88 4.36
C ARG A 95 5.54 11.90 5.13
N LEU A 96 5.23 11.70 6.39
CA LEU A 96 5.87 10.74 7.28
C LEU A 96 4.88 9.66 7.69
N VAL A 97 5.26 8.40 7.47
CA VAL A 97 4.47 7.22 7.86
C VAL A 97 5.33 6.30 8.73
N VAL A 98 4.77 5.84 9.84
CA VAL A 98 5.37 4.82 10.70
C VAL A 98 4.48 3.59 10.67
N ILE A 99 5.05 2.44 10.33
CA ILE A 99 4.33 1.18 10.15
C ILE A 99 4.89 0.13 11.12
N ASN A 100 4.02 -0.59 11.81
CA ASN A 100 4.40 -1.79 12.54
C ASN A 100 4.81 -2.89 11.56
N LYS A 101 6.05 -3.39 11.66
CA LYS A 101 6.58 -4.37 10.72
C LYS A 101 5.92 -5.74 10.80
N LYS A 102 5.39 -6.12 11.97
CA LYS A 102 4.78 -7.43 12.17
C LYS A 102 3.36 -7.48 11.61
N THR A 103 2.58 -6.44 11.88
CA THR A 103 1.15 -6.40 11.52
C THR A 103 0.87 -5.65 10.22
N GLY A 104 1.82 -4.85 9.73
CA GLY A 104 1.61 -3.95 8.60
C GLY A 104 0.74 -2.73 8.92
N THR A 105 0.37 -2.53 10.18
CA THR A 105 -0.53 -1.45 10.61
C THR A 105 0.20 -0.12 10.61
N GLU A 106 -0.41 0.91 10.03
CA GLU A 106 0.05 2.29 10.18
C GLU A 106 -0.15 2.75 11.63
N LEU A 107 0.94 3.10 12.29
CA LEU A 107 0.95 3.66 13.65
C LEU A 107 0.77 5.18 13.60
N TYR A 108 1.48 5.84 12.67
CA TYR A 108 1.43 7.29 12.49
C TYR A 108 1.45 7.65 11.01
N ASN A 109 0.72 8.70 10.65
CA ASN A 109 0.62 9.22 9.30
C ASN A 109 0.34 10.72 9.33
N TYR A 110 1.36 11.55 9.08
CA TYR A 110 1.25 13.00 9.21
C TYR A 110 2.23 13.72 8.28
N ILE A 111 2.05 15.04 8.16
CA ILE A 111 2.93 15.92 7.40
C ILE A 111 3.99 16.49 8.34
N PHE A 112 5.25 16.43 7.93
CA PHE A 112 6.39 16.99 8.64
C PHE A 112 7.32 17.66 7.64
N SER A 113 7.44 18.99 7.73
CA SER A 113 8.37 19.77 6.92
C SER A 113 9.73 19.87 7.61
N MET A 114 10.81 19.56 6.89
CA MET A 114 12.18 19.83 7.35
C MET A 114 12.61 21.28 7.11
N ALA A 115 11.81 22.05 6.35
CA ALA A 115 12.10 23.45 6.12
C ALA A 115 11.79 24.23 7.40
N ASP A 116 12.70 25.11 7.78
CA ASP A 116 12.39 26.16 8.74
C ASP A 116 11.54 27.18 7.97
N GLU A 117 10.21 27.10 8.13
CA GLU A 117 9.29 27.95 7.36
C GLU A 117 9.31 29.41 7.82
N GLY A 118 10.14 29.75 8.81
CA GLY A 118 10.26 31.10 9.35
C GLY A 118 9.03 31.43 10.19
N SER A 119 9.26 31.76 11.46
CA SER A 119 8.27 32.51 12.22
C SER A 119 8.16 33.88 11.53
N LEU A 120 7.00 34.17 10.92
CA LEU A 120 6.67 35.53 10.46
C LEU A 120 6.53 36.47 11.66
#